data_AF-A0A657BAB8-F1
#
_entry.id   AF-A0A657BAB8-F1
#
_cell.length_a   1.000
_cell.length_b   1.000
_cell.length_c   1.000
_cell.angle_alpha   90.00
_cell.angle_beta   90.00
_cell.angle_gamma   90.00
#
_symmetry.space_group_name_H-M   'P 1'
#
loop_
_entity.id
_entity.type
_entity.pdbx_description
1 polymer ?
#
loop_
_entity_poly.entity_id
_entity_poly.type
_entity_poly.pdbx_seq_one_letter_code
_entity_poly.pdbx_strand_id
1 'polypeptide(L)'
;MYLKPQPGWSKLSLAVAVAGALSLGGCKVTIKADEGEVSDIVDSVTDNAVCRDDDGNKVECGNSDGGSATVLSASGYEIPEDAIFVAADARDGDDITDAINLALFEVPAGSTIGLPKGTFKVSNSIIVYNANDITLMGYGINDTVLDFDGSSGDDGFRFEGGSDLMVRDLGVYDTNKNGIKTVGSNGVYFSHVAAVWTVGRLSDETPKRLLADSPGAYGLYPVNSKNIVIEDTFSCGSRDAGIYVGQSEDVVVRNNLVEYNVAGIEIENTENADVYNNDVYDNTAGWSPVTRNINIHNNSLSQNSTDPGGKLLEEAGVIAGYEAYYGAGSFPDILYGGIGELLANAGELAPLGIAPYAADGSDNVCETNNFEAQQGAADEASVGLVYGTNPMDPNNWVWDGTPGASNILGPQATLSRELLSANANMNCSLPRLAGSSVVFRGEEFGCNSDDLDEYACSL
;
A
#
# COMPACT_ATOMS: atom_id res chain seq x y z
N MET A 1 36.93 -19.18 19.02
CA MET A 1 37.75 -20.26 18.44
C MET A 1 37.45 -20.27 16.94
N TYR A 2 38.48 -20.01 16.14
CA TYR A 2 38.45 -19.82 14.69
C TYR A 2 37.84 -21.00 13.93
N LEU A 3 37.21 -20.77 12.78
CA LEU A 3 37.76 -21.08 11.44
C LEU A 3 36.74 -20.80 10.30
N LYS A 4 37.11 -19.89 9.39
CA LYS A 4 36.66 -19.91 7.98
C LYS A 4 37.42 -21.00 7.22
N PRO A 5 36.86 -21.49 6.11
CA PRO A 5 37.66 -21.59 4.89
C PRO A 5 36.95 -21.10 3.61
N GLN A 6 37.76 -20.62 2.68
CA GLN A 6 37.58 -20.36 1.23
C GLN A 6 38.86 -20.92 0.55
N PRO A 7 39.02 -21.02 -0.79
CA PRO A 7 38.10 -21.30 -1.92
C PRO A 7 38.69 -22.28 -3.01
N GLY A 8 37.87 -22.68 -4.02
CA GLY A 8 38.28 -22.79 -5.44
C GLY A 8 38.39 -24.17 -6.15
N TRP A 9 37.61 -24.41 -7.23
CA TRP A 9 38.08 -24.53 -8.63
C TRP A 9 36.98 -24.83 -9.69
N SER A 10 37.32 -24.40 -10.92
CA SER A 10 36.59 -24.07 -12.15
C SER A 10 36.01 -25.20 -13.05
N LYS A 11 35.06 -24.80 -13.92
CA LYS A 11 34.90 -25.02 -15.40
C LYS A 11 33.43 -25.34 -15.72
N LEU A 12 32.79 -24.99 -16.84
CA LEU A 12 33.00 -24.09 -18.00
C LEU A 12 31.75 -24.34 -18.89
N SER A 13 31.13 -23.28 -19.43
CA SER A 13 30.34 -23.22 -20.68
C SER A 13 29.06 -24.06 -20.89
N LEU A 14 27.93 -23.35 -21.04
CA LEU A 14 27.19 -23.38 -22.31
C LEU A 14 26.48 -22.03 -22.53
N ALA A 15 26.70 -21.43 -23.70
CA ALA A 15 26.08 -20.20 -24.18
C ALA A 15 25.18 -20.52 -25.38
N VAL A 16 24.15 -19.68 -25.59
CA VAL A 16 23.51 -19.19 -26.84
C VAL A 16 22.15 -18.62 -26.40
N ALA A 17 21.99 -17.31 -26.18
CA ALA A 17 21.83 -16.21 -27.13
C ALA A 17 20.51 -16.24 -27.94
N VAL A 18 19.53 -15.45 -27.49
CA VAL A 18 18.67 -14.62 -28.36
C VAL A 18 18.69 -13.21 -27.75
N ALA A 19 19.03 -12.24 -28.58
CA ALA A 19 19.33 -10.85 -28.22
C ALA A 19 18.13 -9.91 -28.46
N GLY A 20 18.11 -8.84 -27.67
CA GLY A 20 17.47 -7.55 -27.99
C GLY A 20 16.49 -7.12 -26.90
N ALA A 21 16.61 -6.00 -26.20
CA ALA A 21 17.62 -4.95 -26.14
C ALA A 21 17.31 -4.12 -24.87
N LEU A 22 18.29 -3.81 -24.01
CA LEU A 22 18.33 -2.60 -23.17
C LEU A 22 19.66 -2.62 -22.40
N SER A 23 20.55 -1.72 -22.80
CA SER A 23 21.88 -1.54 -22.21
C SER A 23 21.82 -0.54 -21.06
N LEU A 24 22.07 -0.99 -19.84
CA LEU A 24 22.48 -0.14 -18.72
C LEU A 24 23.97 -0.39 -18.46
N GLY A 25 24.81 0.47 -19.03
CA GLY A 25 26.23 0.57 -18.71
C GLY A 25 26.45 1.79 -17.83
N GLY A 26 26.70 1.57 -16.53
CA GLY A 26 27.04 2.62 -15.57
C GLY A 26 28.35 3.32 -15.93
N CYS A 27 28.33 4.65 -15.86
CA CYS A 27 29.51 5.50 -16.03
C CYS A 27 30.15 5.75 -14.66
N LYS A 28 31.45 5.44 -14.53
CA LYS A 28 32.29 5.82 -13.40
C LYS A 28 33.24 6.89 -13.91
N VAL A 29 33.03 8.15 -13.55
CA VAL A 29 34.00 9.23 -13.78
C VAL A 29 34.54 9.68 -12.42
N THR A 30 35.86 9.59 -12.28
CA THR A 30 36.60 10.21 -11.18
C THR A 30 37.36 11.39 -11.77
N ILE A 31 37.09 12.61 -11.32
CA ILE A 31 37.90 13.77 -11.67
C ILE A 31 38.85 14.06 -10.51
N LYS A 32 40.15 14.00 -10.80
CA LYS A 32 41.18 14.70 -10.02
C LYS A 32 41.33 16.09 -10.64
N ALA A 33 41.06 17.14 -9.87
CA ALA A 33 41.42 18.49 -10.26
C ALA A 33 42.82 18.80 -9.71
N ASP A 34 43.74 19.19 -10.60
CA ASP A 34 44.90 20.00 -10.23
C ASP A 34 44.48 21.47 -10.34
N GLU A 35 44.86 22.26 -9.33
CA GLU A 35 44.50 23.66 -9.17
C GLU A 35 45.19 24.54 -10.23
N GLY A 36 44.40 25.20 -11.08
CA GLY A 36 44.89 26.32 -11.89
C GLY A 36 44.34 26.35 -13.30
N GLU A 37 43.05 26.63 -13.46
CA GLU A 37 42.43 27.35 -14.59
C GLU A 37 40.89 27.32 -14.42
N VAL A 38 40.37 28.18 -13.53
CA VAL A 38 38.92 28.36 -13.30
C VAL A 38 38.56 29.84 -13.47
N SER A 39 38.95 30.44 -14.59
CA SER A 39 38.46 31.77 -14.99
C SER A 39 37.89 31.82 -16.40
N ASP A 40 38.17 30.84 -17.27
CA ASP A 40 37.86 30.97 -18.70
C ASP A 40 36.70 30.08 -19.18
N ILE A 41 36.06 29.33 -18.27
CA ILE A 41 34.87 28.51 -18.60
C ILE A 41 33.55 29.20 -18.22
N VAL A 42 33.58 30.20 -17.33
CA VAL A 42 32.36 30.82 -16.78
C VAL A 42 31.68 31.79 -17.76
N ASP A 43 32.36 32.25 -18.80
CA ASP A 43 31.78 33.15 -19.83
C ASP A 43 31.31 32.43 -21.11
N SER A 44 31.32 31.09 -21.16
CA SER A 44 30.88 30.32 -22.36
C SER A 44 29.59 29.51 -22.18
N VAL A 45 28.97 29.56 -21.00
CA VAL A 45 27.75 28.77 -20.69
C VAL A 45 26.49 29.63 -20.59
N THR A 46 26.60 30.96 -20.74
CA THR A 46 25.45 31.89 -20.67
C THR A 46 24.95 32.43 -22.01
N ASP A 47 25.34 31.86 -23.17
CA ASP A 47 24.87 32.39 -24.46
C ASP A 47 24.66 31.34 -25.58
N ASN A 48 24.07 30.19 -25.25
CA ASN A 48 23.66 29.20 -26.26
C ASN A 48 22.18 28.81 -26.16
N ALA A 49 21.33 29.76 -26.49
CA ALA A 49 20.01 29.51 -27.08
C ALA A 49 19.76 30.56 -28.18
N VAL A 50 20.41 30.38 -29.35
CA VAL A 50 20.19 31.23 -30.52
C VAL A 50 19.54 30.39 -31.62
N CYS A 51 18.25 30.62 -31.87
CA CYS A 51 17.53 30.02 -32.99
C CYS A 51 18.01 30.63 -34.31
N ARG A 52 18.11 29.79 -35.35
CA ARG A 52 18.49 30.20 -36.72
C ARG A 52 17.47 29.66 -37.71
N ASP A 53 17.21 30.41 -38.78
CA ASP A 53 16.39 29.92 -39.89
C ASP A 53 17.17 28.93 -40.79
N ASP A 54 16.49 28.33 -41.76
CA ASP A 54 17.07 27.35 -42.70
C ASP A 54 18.19 27.94 -43.59
N ASP A 55 18.31 29.26 -43.65
CA ASP A 55 19.38 29.99 -44.33
C ASP A 55 20.53 30.39 -43.37
N GLY A 56 20.43 30.03 -42.09
CA GLY A 56 21.47 30.20 -41.08
C GLY A 56 21.53 31.59 -40.43
N ASN A 57 20.53 32.45 -40.65
CA ASN A 57 20.45 33.77 -40.02
C ASN A 57 19.85 33.69 -38.62
N LYS A 58 20.32 34.55 -37.71
CA LYS A 58 19.82 34.66 -36.34
C LYS A 58 18.40 35.23 -36.34
N VAL A 59 17.45 34.47 -35.79
CA VAL A 59 16.05 34.89 -35.62
C VAL A 59 15.69 34.90 -34.12
N GLU A 60 14.76 35.78 -33.72
CA GLU A 60 14.19 35.69 -32.37
C GLU A 60 13.46 34.35 -32.23
N CYS A 61 13.73 33.62 -31.15
CA CYS A 61 12.96 32.44 -30.76
C CYS A 61 11.57 32.91 -30.28
N GLY A 62 10.73 33.32 -31.22
CA GLY A 62 9.37 33.76 -30.98
C GLY A 62 8.47 32.53 -30.85
N ASN A 63 7.95 32.32 -29.64
CA ASN A 63 6.86 31.41 -29.37
C ASN A 63 5.68 31.75 -30.30
N SER A 64 5.42 30.87 -31.26
CA SER A 64 4.25 30.94 -32.14
C SER A 64 3.45 29.65 -32.00
N ASP A 65 3.01 29.40 -30.77
CA ASP A 65 1.68 28.88 -30.46
C ASP A 65 1.32 29.35 -29.05
N GLY A 66 0.28 30.18 -28.94
CA GLY A 66 -0.23 30.74 -27.69
C GLY A 66 -1.07 29.75 -26.89
N GLY A 67 -0.57 28.55 -26.66
CA GLY A 67 -1.09 27.61 -25.67
C GLY A 67 -0.07 27.49 -24.56
N SER A 68 -0.45 27.78 -23.31
CA SER A 68 0.36 27.36 -22.17
C SER A 68 0.50 25.85 -22.25
N ALA A 69 1.73 25.33 -22.27
CA ALA A 69 1.94 23.89 -22.32
C ALA A 69 1.52 23.33 -20.96
N THR A 70 0.34 22.71 -20.90
CA THR A 70 -0.16 22.03 -19.70
C THR A 70 0.90 21.06 -19.18
N VAL A 71 1.30 21.24 -17.93
CA VAL A 71 2.25 20.33 -17.26
C VAL A 71 1.47 19.13 -16.74
N LEU A 72 1.89 17.93 -17.13
CA LEU A 72 1.25 16.68 -16.72
C LEU A 72 2.19 15.84 -15.84
N SER A 73 1.63 15.18 -14.83
CA SER A 73 2.30 14.10 -14.10
C SER A 73 2.39 12.82 -14.94
N ALA A 74 3.12 11.81 -14.44
CA ALA A 74 3.24 10.51 -15.10
C ALA A 74 1.90 9.77 -15.25
N SER A 75 0.93 10.01 -14.37
CA SER A 75 -0.45 9.51 -14.50
C SER A 75 -1.29 10.27 -15.53
N GLY A 76 -0.75 11.35 -16.12
CA GLY A 76 -1.46 12.22 -17.04
C GLY A 76 -2.33 13.28 -16.34
N TYR A 77 -2.18 13.46 -15.03
CA TYR A 77 -2.92 14.47 -14.28
C TYR A 77 -2.30 15.86 -14.47
N GLU A 78 -3.15 16.86 -14.65
CA GLU A 78 -2.73 18.24 -14.84
C GLU A 78 -2.21 18.83 -13.52
N ILE A 79 -0.99 19.36 -13.57
CA ILE A 79 -0.41 20.17 -12.50
C ILE A 79 -0.89 21.61 -12.70
N PRO A 80 -1.74 22.16 -11.81
CA PRO A 80 -2.27 23.50 -11.99
C PRO A 80 -1.16 24.56 -12.02
N GLU A 81 -1.28 25.55 -12.90
CA GLU A 81 -0.33 26.66 -12.99
C GLU A 81 -0.25 27.49 -11.70
N ASP A 82 -1.33 27.51 -10.92
CA ASP A 82 -1.44 28.22 -9.65
C ASP A 82 -1.06 27.36 -8.43
N ALA A 83 -0.50 26.17 -8.65
CA ALA A 83 0.03 25.35 -7.58
C ALA A 83 1.14 26.05 -6.78
N ILE A 84 1.18 25.79 -5.49
CA ILE A 84 2.26 26.21 -4.59
C ILE A 84 3.43 25.24 -4.83
N PHE A 85 4.37 25.64 -5.68
CA PHE A 85 5.57 24.84 -5.98
C PHE A 85 6.58 24.90 -4.84
N VAL A 86 6.84 23.75 -4.23
CA VAL A 86 7.79 23.58 -3.14
C VAL A 86 9.20 23.47 -3.70
N ALA A 87 10.12 24.26 -3.16
CA ALA A 87 11.56 24.15 -3.44
C ALA A 87 11.89 23.99 -4.94
N ALA A 88 11.34 24.84 -5.80
CA ALA A 88 11.42 24.70 -7.26
C ALA A 88 12.85 24.62 -7.83
N ASP A 89 13.84 25.15 -7.11
CA ASP A 89 15.27 25.13 -7.49
C ASP A 89 16.06 23.98 -6.85
N ALA A 90 15.40 23.09 -6.09
CA ALA A 90 16.04 21.96 -5.43
C ALA A 90 16.59 20.95 -6.45
N ARG A 91 17.70 20.32 -6.08
CA ARG A 91 18.39 19.29 -6.84
C ARG A 91 18.26 17.95 -6.15
N ASP A 92 18.48 16.88 -6.90
CA ASP A 92 18.52 15.52 -6.34
C ASP A 92 19.46 15.45 -5.13
N GLY A 93 18.94 14.89 -4.04
CA GLY A 93 19.61 14.73 -2.76
C GLY A 93 19.48 15.93 -1.81
N ASP A 94 18.94 17.06 -2.26
CA ASP A 94 18.67 18.20 -1.38
C ASP A 94 17.63 17.82 -0.31
N ASP A 95 17.81 18.34 0.90
CA ASP A 95 16.81 18.22 1.96
C ASP A 95 15.77 19.34 1.82
N ILE A 96 14.52 18.95 1.56
CA ILE A 96 13.41 19.89 1.34
C ILE A 96 12.40 19.93 2.50
N THR A 97 12.74 19.36 3.65
CA THR A 97 11.85 19.24 4.83
C THR A 97 11.25 20.58 5.23
N ASP A 98 12.09 21.61 5.39
CA ASP A 98 11.64 22.95 5.82
C ASP A 98 10.75 23.61 4.76
N ALA A 99 11.02 23.38 3.48
CA ALA A 99 10.24 23.93 2.38
C ALA A 99 8.84 23.30 2.31
N ILE A 100 8.75 21.98 2.50
CA ILE A 100 7.46 21.27 2.59
C ILE A 100 6.66 21.79 3.78
N ASN A 101 7.27 21.85 4.97
CA ASN A 101 6.60 22.34 6.17
C ASN A 101 6.11 23.79 6.01
N LEU A 102 6.90 24.65 5.39
CA LEU A 102 6.50 26.03 5.11
C LEU A 102 5.31 26.10 4.14
N ALA A 103 5.29 25.30 3.09
CA ALA A 103 4.20 25.29 2.11
C ALA A 103 2.88 24.76 2.68
N LEU A 104 2.95 23.82 3.63
CA LEU A 104 1.79 23.22 4.28
C LEU A 104 1.35 23.98 5.54
N PHE A 105 2.12 24.97 5.99
CA PHE A 105 1.78 25.79 7.15
C PHE A 105 0.62 26.75 6.83
N GLU A 106 -0.52 26.58 7.50
CA GLU A 106 -1.74 27.39 7.30
C GLU A 106 -2.20 27.44 5.83
N VAL A 107 -2.03 26.32 5.12
CA VAL A 107 -2.40 26.23 3.70
C VAL A 107 -3.91 26.47 3.49
N PRO A 108 -4.31 27.38 2.57
CA PRO A 108 -5.72 27.63 2.29
C PRO A 108 -6.44 26.43 1.68
N ALA A 109 -7.73 26.30 1.94
CA ALA A 109 -8.57 25.34 1.24
C ALA A 109 -8.62 25.61 -0.27
N GLY A 110 -8.65 24.55 -1.07
CA GLY A 110 -8.54 24.54 -2.52
C GLY A 110 -7.10 24.54 -3.05
N SER A 111 -6.09 24.59 -2.17
CA SER A 111 -4.69 24.71 -2.62
C SER A 111 -4.15 23.39 -3.16
N THR A 112 -3.38 23.50 -4.25
CA THR A 112 -2.53 22.42 -4.75
C THR A 112 -1.08 22.71 -4.39
N ILE A 113 -0.39 21.75 -3.81
CA ILE A 113 1.00 21.81 -3.36
C ILE A 113 1.80 20.88 -4.26
N GLY A 114 2.63 21.46 -5.12
CA GLY A 114 3.43 20.73 -6.11
C GLY A 114 4.85 20.51 -5.61
N LEU A 115 5.24 19.25 -5.42
CA LEU A 115 6.60 18.86 -5.07
C LEU A 115 7.47 18.74 -6.33
N PRO A 116 8.78 19.03 -6.23
CA PRO A 116 9.66 19.04 -7.40
C PRO A 116 9.89 17.64 -7.97
N LYS A 117 10.31 17.57 -9.24
CA LYS A 117 10.77 16.33 -9.88
C LYS A 117 12.21 16.03 -9.42
N GLY A 118 12.46 14.81 -8.97
CA GLY A 118 13.74 14.35 -8.44
C GLY A 118 13.61 13.45 -7.22
N THR A 119 14.75 13.09 -6.63
CA THR A 119 14.83 12.38 -5.34
C THR A 119 15.32 13.33 -4.26
N PHE A 120 14.53 13.56 -3.21
CA PHE A 120 14.82 14.55 -2.18
C PHE A 120 14.84 13.93 -0.79
N LYS A 121 15.72 14.44 0.07
CA LYS A 121 15.78 14.02 1.46
C LYS A 121 14.69 14.72 2.28
N VAL A 122 14.11 13.97 3.22
CA VAL A 122 13.21 14.51 4.24
C VAL A 122 13.64 14.02 5.63
N SER A 123 14.12 14.92 6.47
CA SER A 123 14.82 14.61 7.72
C SER A 123 13.92 14.58 8.97
N ASN A 124 12.63 14.87 8.82
CA ASN A 124 11.63 14.77 9.89
C ASN A 124 10.22 14.52 9.33
N SER A 125 9.29 14.07 10.17
CA SER A 125 7.88 13.89 9.79
C SER A 125 7.25 15.19 9.33
N ILE A 126 6.47 15.11 8.24
CA ILE A 126 5.63 16.22 7.78
C ILE A 126 4.23 16.06 8.39
N ILE A 127 3.87 16.95 9.31
CA ILE A 127 2.60 16.88 10.03
C ILE A 127 1.69 18.03 9.62
N VAL A 128 0.48 17.70 9.15
CA VAL A 128 -0.53 18.65 8.69
C VAL A 128 -1.76 18.54 9.58
N TYR A 129 -2.22 19.65 10.15
CA TYR A 129 -3.36 19.67 11.07
C TYR A 129 -4.57 20.35 10.44
N ASN A 130 -5.72 19.68 10.48
CA ASN A 130 -7.03 20.23 10.11
C ASN A 130 -7.06 20.94 8.74
N ALA A 131 -6.25 20.48 7.77
CA ALA A 131 -6.31 20.98 6.41
C ALA A 131 -7.61 20.53 5.74
N ASN A 132 -8.19 21.37 4.90
CA ASN A 132 -9.42 21.02 4.18
C ASN A 132 -9.23 21.32 2.71
N ASP A 133 -9.69 20.43 1.83
CA ASP A 133 -9.64 20.63 0.39
C ASP A 133 -8.22 20.92 -0.12
N ILE A 134 -7.26 20.05 0.19
CA ILE A 134 -5.87 20.20 -0.25
C ILE A 134 -5.45 19.06 -1.16
N THR A 135 -4.59 19.38 -2.13
CA THR A 135 -3.98 18.40 -3.03
C THR A 135 -2.47 18.47 -2.88
N LEU A 136 -1.84 17.45 -2.31
CA LEU A 136 -0.40 17.28 -2.31
C LEU A 136 -0.01 16.40 -3.50
N MET A 137 0.82 16.90 -4.40
CA MET A 137 1.16 16.16 -5.61
C MET A 137 2.62 16.27 -6.03
N GLY A 138 3.11 15.25 -6.74
CA GLY A 138 4.39 15.27 -7.45
C GLY A 138 4.21 15.05 -8.96
N TYR A 139 5.26 14.54 -9.59
CA TYR A 139 5.31 14.26 -11.02
C TYR A 139 5.13 12.76 -11.36
N GLY A 140 5.03 11.89 -10.37
CA GLY A 140 4.86 10.44 -10.49
C GLY A 140 5.66 9.69 -9.42
N ILE A 141 5.28 8.43 -9.13
CA ILE A 141 5.92 7.62 -8.07
C ILE A 141 7.44 7.43 -8.22
N ASN A 142 7.95 7.49 -9.45
CA ASN A 142 9.39 7.39 -9.77
C ASN A 142 10.02 8.74 -10.13
N ASP A 143 9.20 9.79 -10.27
CA ASP A 143 9.62 11.11 -10.75
C ASP A 143 9.68 12.12 -9.61
N THR A 144 8.91 11.95 -8.53
CA THR A 144 9.03 12.70 -7.29
C THR A 144 9.16 11.71 -6.15
N VAL A 145 10.38 11.55 -5.63
CA VAL A 145 10.71 10.59 -4.56
C VAL A 145 11.16 11.35 -3.32
N LEU A 146 10.51 11.10 -2.19
CA LEU A 146 10.87 11.62 -0.88
C LEU A 146 11.49 10.50 -0.05
N ASP A 147 12.77 10.64 0.25
CA ASP A 147 13.59 9.67 0.95
C ASP A 147 13.80 10.11 2.40
N PHE A 148 13.20 9.33 3.31
CA PHE A 148 13.24 9.55 4.77
C PHE A 148 14.34 8.73 5.46
N ASP A 149 15.26 8.07 4.73
CA ASP A 149 16.38 7.37 5.34
C ASP A 149 17.22 8.33 6.18
N GLY A 150 17.40 7.98 7.46
CA GLY A 150 18.04 8.82 8.47
C GLY A 150 17.17 9.93 9.06
N SER A 151 15.87 9.98 8.74
CA SER A 151 14.90 10.90 9.35
C SER A 151 14.84 10.71 10.87
N SER A 152 14.49 11.78 11.57
CA SER A 152 14.25 11.79 13.02
C SER A 152 12.78 11.63 13.41
N GLY A 153 11.86 11.73 12.46
CA GLY A 153 10.42 11.59 12.67
C GLY A 153 9.93 10.17 12.45
N ASP A 154 8.78 9.82 13.03
CA ASP A 154 8.18 8.49 12.91
C ASP A 154 7.57 8.27 11.50
N ASP A 155 6.60 9.11 11.13
CA ASP A 155 5.82 8.97 9.91
C ASP A 155 6.39 9.84 8.77
N GLY A 156 6.17 9.48 7.51
CA GLY A 156 6.53 10.32 6.36
C GLY A 156 5.63 11.55 6.30
N PHE A 157 4.37 11.34 5.92
CA PHE A 157 3.29 12.32 6.07
C PHE A 157 2.30 11.88 7.14
N ARG A 158 1.83 12.85 7.94
CA ARG A 158 0.80 12.64 8.95
C ARG A 158 -0.23 13.75 8.89
N PHE A 159 -1.43 13.42 8.42
CA PHE A 159 -2.58 14.31 8.44
C PHE A 159 -3.43 14.04 9.69
N GLU A 160 -3.68 15.09 10.46
CA GLU A 160 -4.43 15.05 11.71
C GLU A 160 -5.73 15.83 11.56
N GLY A 161 -6.83 15.10 11.35
CA GLY A 161 -8.15 15.65 11.02
C GLY A 161 -8.23 16.16 9.59
N GLY A 162 -9.20 17.04 9.33
CA GLY A 162 -9.39 17.66 8.02
C GLY A 162 -10.37 16.94 7.10
N SER A 163 -10.68 17.56 5.96
CA SER A 163 -11.53 16.98 4.93
C SER A 163 -10.95 17.13 3.53
N ASP A 164 -11.37 16.26 2.60
CA ASP A 164 -11.02 16.35 1.18
C ASP A 164 -9.50 16.46 0.95
N LEU A 165 -8.77 15.52 1.53
CA LEU A 165 -7.31 15.41 1.46
C LEU A 165 -6.93 14.50 0.29
N MET A 166 -6.24 15.05 -0.71
CA MET A 166 -5.70 14.28 -1.82
C MET A 166 -4.17 14.23 -1.76
N VAL A 167 -3.61 13.04 -1.89
CA VAL A 167 -2.17 12.83 -2.13
C VAL A 167 -2.00 12.03 -3.41
N ARG A 168 -1.17 12.53 -4.34
CA ARG A 168 -0.99 11.86 -5.63
C ARG A 168 0.38 12.02 -6.26
N ASP A 169 0.70 11.12 -7.19
CA ASP A 169 1.86 11.22 -8.09
C ASP A 169 3.21 11.42 -7.38
N LEU A 170 3.47 10.69 -6.29
CA LEU A 170 4.73 10.79 -5.54
C LEU A 170 5.08 9.48 -4.82
N GLY A 171 6.35 9.32 -4.49
CA GLY A 171 6.85 8.20 -3.68
C GLY A 171 7.40 8.64 -2.33
N VAL A 172 7.06 7.89 -1.27
CA VAL A 172 7.55 8.05 0.11
C VAL A 172 8.36 6.81 0.49
N TYR A 173 9.64 7.01 0.79
CA TYR A 173 10.62 5.94 0.95
C TYR A 173 11.25 5.96 2.34
N ASP A 174 11.47 4.77 2.89
CA ASP A 174 12.34 4.51 4.06
C ASP A 174 12.03 5.36 5.30
N THR A 175 10.74 5.55 5.60
CA THR A 175 10.31 6.21 6.84
C THR A 175 10.61 5.34 8.08
N ASN A 176 10.68 5.95 9.26
CA ASN A 176 10.96 5.19 10.49
C ASN A 176 9.77 4.34 10.98
N LYS A 177 8.56 4.61 10.48
CA LYS A 177 7.34 3.94 10.93
C LYS A 177 6.27 3.87 9.86
N ASN A 178 5.56 4.95 9.54
CA ASN A 178 4.46 4.89 8.56
C ASN A 178 4.77 5.73 7.33
N GLY A 179 4.34 5.30 6.15
CA GLY A 179 4.53 6.06 4.91
C GLY A 179 3.67 7.32 4.92
N ILE A 180 2.36 7.16 4.73
CA ILE A 180 1.38 8.25 4.73
C ILE A 180 0.24 7.87 5.65
N LYS A 181 0.07 8.63 6.72
CA LYS A 181 -0.95 8.41 7.74
C LYS A 181 -2.00 9.52 7.72
N THR A 182 -3.27 9.18 7.75
CA THR A 182 -4.36 10.12 8.04
C THR A 182 -5.12 9.64 9.27
N VAL A 183 -5.53 10.58 10.14
CA VAL A 183 -6.24 10.26 11.38
C VAL A 183 -7.43 11.18 11.53
N GLY A 184 -8.65 10.65 11.66
CA GLY A 184 -9.81 11.51 11.93
C GLY A 184 -10.27 12.35 10.74
N SER A 185 -9.95 11.96 9.51
CA SER A 185 -10.24 12.75 8.30
C SER A 185 -11.51 12.29 7.60
N ASN A 186 -12.17 13.18 6.85
CA ASN A 186 -13.34 12.83 6.03
C ASN A 186 -13.12 13.23 4.57
N GLY A 187 -12.99 12.27 3.67
CA GLY A 187 -12.52 12.48 2.31
C GLY A 187 -11.00 12.34 2.27
N VAL A 188 -10.51 11.12 2.05
CA VAL A 188 -9.08 10.81 1.90
C VAL A 188 -8.90 10.12 0.56
N TYR A 189 -8.06 10.68 -0.31
CA TYR A 189 -7.83 10.12 -1.63
C TYR A 189 -6.33 9.97 -1.89
N PHE A 190 -5.87 8.71 -1.92
CA PHE A 190 -4.53 8.36 -2.36
C PHE A 190 -4.61 7.77 -3.77
N SER A 191 -3.98 8.43 -4.73
CA SER A 191 -3.99 8.00 -6.14
C SER A 191 -2.58 8.09 -6.73
N HIS A 192 -2.06 7.02 -7.31
CA HIS A 192 -0.70 7.03 -7.89
C HIS A 192 0.40 7.42 -6.88
N VAL A 193 0.34 6.85 -5.68
CA VAL A 193 1.29 7.09 -4.60
C VAL A 193 2.08 5.83 -4.29
N ALA A 194 3.36 5.97 -3.95
CA ALA A 194 4.19 4.86 -3.48
C ALA A 194 4.57 5.00 -2.00
N ALA A 195 4.51 3.90 -1.24
CA ALA A 195 5.06 3.78 0.12
C ALA A 195 6.00 2.57 0.18
N VAL A 196 7.31 2.82 0.28
CA VAL A 196 8.34 1.81 0.05
C VAL A 196 9.39 1.78 1.16
N TRP A 197 9.72 0.59 1.65
CA TRP A 197 10.92 0.34 2.44
C TRP A 197 11.90 -0.51 1.64
N THR A 198 13.09 0.03 1.44
CA THR A 198 14.17 -0.62 0.68
C THR A 198 14.92 -1.64 1.54
N VAL A 199 14.89 -1.47 2.86
CA VAL A 199 15.41 -2.44 3.83
C VAL A 199 14.55 -3.71 3.78
N GLY A 200 15.13 -4.79 3.23
CA GLY A 200 14.39 -6.03 2.91
C GLY A 200 14.37 -6.37 1.42
N ARG A 201 14.78 -5.43 0.54
CA ARG A 201 14.93 -5.63 -0.90
C ARG A 201 16.37 -5.99 -1.30
N LEU A 202 17.06 -6.79 -0.48
CA LEU A 202 18.46 -7.17 -0.73
C LEU A 202 18.54 -8.39 -1.65
N SER A 203 18.09 -8.22 -2.90
CA SER A 203 18.05 -9.19 -4.01
C SER A 203 16.89 -10.19 -3.99
N ASP A 204 16.63 -10.74 -5.18
CA ASP A 204 15.66 -11.77 -5.56
C ASP A 204 15.74 -13.06 -4.70
N GLU A 205 16.73 -13.15 -3.81
CA GLU A 205 16.98 -14.25 -2.87
C GLU A 205 16.76 -13.86 -1.39
N THR A 206 16.18 -12.68 -1.09
CA THR A 206 15.99 -12.21 0.31
C THR A 206 14.90 -13.04 1.01
N PRO A 207 15.20 -13.78 2.09
CA PRO A 207 14.17 -14.51 2.84
C PRO A 207 13.14 -13.54 3.44
N LYS A 208 11.83 -13.84 3.30
CA LYS A 208 10.73 -12.95 3.73
C LYS A 208 10.78 -12.62 5.22
N ARG A 209 11.39 -13.50 6.03
CA ARG A 209 11.75 -13.27 7.45
C ARG A 209 12.57 -12.00 7.72
N LEU A 210 13.22 -11.39 6.72
CA LEU A 210 13.97 -10.14 6.87
C LEU A 210 13.09 -8.88 6.88
N LEU A 211 11.79 -8.98 6.58
CA LEU A 211 10.84 -7.88 6.84
C LEU A 211 10.73 -7.54 8.33
N ALA A 212 11.02 -8.48 9.24
CA ALA A 212 10.98 -8.23 10.68
C ALA A 212 11.98 -7.14 11.15
N ASP A 213 13.01 -6.87 10.35
CA ASP A 213 14.01 -5.82 10.60
C ASP A 213 13.66 -4.50 9.88
N SER A 214 12.62 -4.47 9.03
CA SER A 214 12.12 -3.22 8.44
C SER A 214 11.56 -2.32 9.55
N PRO A 215 11.89 -1.01 9.54
CA PRO A 215 11.32 -0.06 10.49
C PRO A 215 9.83 0.22 10.20
N GLY A 216 9.39 0.02 8.96
CA GLY A 216 8.07 0.39 8.44
C GLY A 216 6.91 -0.44 8.96
N ALA A 217 6.00 0.13 9.74
CA ALA A 217 4.77 -0.51 10.19
C ALA A 217 3.65 -0.46 9.14
N TYR A 218 3.21 0.72 8.68
CA TYR A 218 2.08 0.83 7.74
C TYR A 218 2.42 1.74 6.56
N GLY A 219 2.23 1.27 5.32
CA GLY A 219 2.50 2.05 4.10
C GLY A 219 1.53 3.21 3.91
N LEU A 220 0.32 2.90 3.41
CA LEU A 220 -0.80 3.84 3.34
C LEU A 220 -1.75 3.55 4.50
N TYR A 221 -1.96 4.55 5.37
CA TYR A 221 -2.55 4.33 6.69
C TYR A 221 -3.62 5.36 7.05
N PRO A 222 -4.81 5.33 6.42
CA PRO A 222 -5.97 6.00 6.99
C PRO A 222 -6.51 5.26 8.22
N VAL A 223 -6.78 6.03 9.28
CA VAL A 223 -7.39 5.51 10.50
C VAL A 223 -8.41 6.47 11.07
N ASN A 224 -9.47 5.95 11.69
CA ASN A 224 -10.53 6.76 12.29
C ASN A 224 -11.14 7.76 11.27
N SER A 225 -11.24 7.37 10.00
CA SER A 225 -11.53 8.26 8.88
C SER A 225 -12.76 7.82 8.09
N LYS A 226 -13.28 8.67 7.21
CA LYS A 226 -14.45 8.37 6.36
C LYS A 226 -14.22 8.75 4.91
N ASN A 227 -14.95 8.14 3.98
CA ASN A 227 -14.88 8.43 2.55
C ASN A 227 -13.44 8.32 2.02
N ILE A 228 -12.94 7.10 1.95
CA ILE A 228 -11.55 6.81 1.64
C ILE A 228 -11.45 6.13 0.27
N VAL A 229 -10.64 6.67 -0.63
CA VAL A 229 -10.26 6.02 -1.89
C VAL A 229 -8.75 5.81 -1.91
N ILE A 230 -8.31 4.58 -2.15
CA ILE A 230 -6.91 4.22 -2.36
C ILE A 230 -6.81 3.49 -3.68
N GLU A 231 -6.21 4.12 -4.69
CA GLU A 231 -6.11 3.53 -6.02
C GLU A 231 -4.79 3.76 -6.75
N ASP A 232 -4.47 2.86 -7.67
CA ASP A 232 -3.28 2.96 -8.54
C ASP A 232 -1.99 3.16 -7.73
N THR A 233 -1.98 2.70 -6.47
CA THR A 233 -0.86 2.91 -5.54
C THR A 233 0.09 1.73 -5.55
N PHE A 234 1.31 1.98 -5.04
CA PHE A 234 2.33 0.98 -4.86
C PHE A 234 2.76 0.90 -3.39
N SER A 235 2.75 -0.29 -2.79
CA SER A 235 3.31 -0.46 -1.44
C SER A 235 4.21 -1.69 -1.31
N CYS A 236 5.37 -1.48 -0.71
CA CYS A 236 6.39 -2.51 -0.59
C CYS A 236 7.25 -2.42 0.68
N GLY A 237 7.59 -3.56 1.28
CA GLY A 237 8.61 -3.68 2.33
C GLY A 237 8.11 -3.36 3.75
N SER A 238 6.80 -3.26 3.95
CA SER A 238 6.20 -3.03 5.27
C SER A 238 6.30 -4.27 6.16
N ARG A 239 6.69 -4.09 7.43
CA ARG A 239 6.73 -5.14 8.46
C ARG A 239 5.39 -5.37 9.16
N ASP A 240 4.38 -4.57 8.83
CA ASP A 240 2.98 -4.84 9.16
C ASP A 240 2.20 -4.78 7.84
N ALA A 241 1.38 -3.77 7.55
CA ALA A 241 0.61 -3.72 6.30
C ALA A 241 1.16 -2.75 5.24
N GLY A 242 1.08 -3.12 3.96
CA GLY A 242 1.35 -2.20 2.85
C GLY A 242 0.27 -1.13 2.74
N ILE A 243 -0.99 -1.54 2.71
CA ILE A 243 -2.16 -0.67 2.83
C ILE A 243 -2.93 -1.10 4.08
N TYR A 244 -3.15 -0.18 5.01
CA TYR A 244 -3.94 -0.40 6.22
C TYR A 244 -5.07 0.61 6.28
N VAL A 245 -6.32 0.16 6.46
CA VAL A 245 -7.47 1.03 6.71
C VAL A 245 -8.15 0.62 8.01
N GLY A 246 -8.03 1.46 9.04
CA GLY A 246 -8.52 1.12 10.39
C GLY A 246 -9.63 2.04 10.91
N GLN A 247 -10.57 1.50 11.69
CA GLN A 247 -11.57 2.28 12.42
C GLN A 247 -12.34 3.27 11.52
N SER A 248 -12.59 2.89 10.27
CA SER A 248 -13.05 3.82 9.23
C SER A 248 -14.41 3.44 8.65
N GLU A 249 -14.98 4.30 7.79
CA GLU A 249 -16.28 4.08 7.15
C GLU A 249 -16.24 4.54 5.68
N ASP A 250 -16.90 3.79 4.79
CA ASP A 250 -16.99 4.08 3.36
C ASP A 250 -15.61 4.14 2.69
N VAL A 251 -15.15 2.98 2.21
CA VAL A 251 -13.79 2.76 1.74
C VAL A 251 -13.79 2.02 0.41
N VAL A 252 -12.97 2.49 -0.53
CA VAL A 252 -12.64 1.81 -1.80
C VAL A 252 -11.11 1.65 -1.88
N VAL A 253 -10.65 0.42 -2.08
CA VAL A 253 -9.23 0.09 -2.31
C VAL A 253 -9.10 -0.71 -3.61
N ARG A 254 -8.63 -0.08 -4.68
CA ARG A 254 -8.63 -0.69 -6.02
C ARG A 254 -7.38 -0.45 -6.85
N ASN A 255 -7.09 -1.31 -7.82
CA ASN A 255 -6.01 -1.10 -8.80
C ASN A 255 -4.61 -0.91 -8.18
N ASN A 256 -4.38 -1.40 -6.96
CA ASN A 256 -3.11 -1.21 -6.25
C ASN A 256 -2.16 -2.38 -6.50
N LEU A 257 -0.86 -2.08 -6.54
CA LEU A 257 0.22 -3.06 -6.56
C LEU A 257 0.86 -3.14 -5.17
N VAL A 258 0.74 -4.29 -4.49
CA VAL A 258 1.18 -4.44 -3.11
C VAL A 258 2.04 -5.70 -2.94
N GLU A 259 3.34 -5.51 -2.76
CA GLU A 259 4.33 -6.61 -2.74
C GLU A 259 5.23 -6.60 -1.50
N TYR A 260 5.67 -7.78 -1.04
CA TYR A 260 6.69 -7.90 0.02
C TYR A 260 6.36 -7.15 1.33
N ASN A 261 5.13 -7.25 1.82
CA ASN A 261 4.70 -6.77 3.13
C ASN A 261 4.30 -7.93 4.06
N VAL A 262 4.16 -7.72 5.37
CA VAL A 262 3.59 -8.76 6.24
C VAL A 262 2.10 -8.96 5.91
N ALA A 263 1.30 -7.92 5.96
CA ALA A 263 -0.02 -7.86 5.36
C ALA A 263 0.05 -7.04 4.07
N GLY A 264 -0.53 -7.53 2.97
CA GLY A 264 -0.62 -6.71 1.75
C GLY A 264 -1.58 -5.55 2.00
N ILE A 265 -2.87 -5.88 2.08
CA ILE A 265 -3.95 -4.96 2.41
C ILE A 265 -4.61 -5.45 3.71
N GLU A 266 -4.78 -4.55 4.66
CA GLU A 266 -5.43 -4.81 5.95
C GLU A 266 -6.58 -3.81 6.15
N ILE A 267 -7.77 -4.34 6.43
CA ILE A 267 -8.96 -3.56 6.75
C ILE A 267 -9.38 -3.91 8.19
N GLU A 268 -9.19 -2.98 9.14
CA GLU A 268 -9.39 -3.25 10.57
C GLU A 268 -10.53 -2.42 11.18
N ASN A 269 -11.59 -3.04 11.70
CA ASN A 269 -12.68 -2.32 12.37
C ASN A 269 -13.29 -1.21 11.49
N THR A 270 -13.48 -1.53 10.20
CA THR A 270 -13.99 -0.60 9.19
C THR A 270 -15.36 -1.08 8.70
N GLU A 271 -16.27 -0.15 8.45
CA GLU A 271 -17.62 -0.38 7.93
C GLU A 271 -17.70 0.08 6.45
N ASN A 272 -18.36 -0.69 5.58
CA ASN A 272 -18.50 -0.42 4.14
C ASN A 272 -17.15 -0.27 3.40
N ALA A 273 -16.44 -1.37 3.17
CA ALA A 273 -15.21 -1.38 2.37
C ALA A 273 -15.34 -2.29 1.14
N ASP A 274 -14.94 -1.78 -0.04
CA ASP A 274 -14.86 -2.53 -1.29
C ASP A 274 -13.39 -2.59 -1.73
N VAL A 275 -12.87 -3.81 -1.92
CA VAL A 275 -11.44 -4.08 -2.17
C VAL A 275 -11.31 -5.01 -3.38
N TYR A 276 -10.94 -4.47 -4.54
CA TYR A 276 -11.00 -5.17 -5.82
C TYR A 276 -9.92 -4.74 -6.81
N ASN A 277 -9.65 -5.54 -7.84
CA ASN A 277 -8.66 -5.25 -8.89
C ASN A 277 -7.24 -4.93 -8.35
N ASN A 278 -6.85 -5.47 -7.20
CA ASN A 278 -5.50 -5.25 -6.66
C ASN A 278 -4.56 -6.41 -7.06
N ASP A 279 -3.33 -6.08 -7.42
CA ASP A 279 -2.23 -7.03 -7.63
C ASP A 279 -1.45 -7.18 -6.31
N VAL A 280 -1.77 -8.23 -5.54
CA VAL A 280 -1.22 -8.46 -4.19
C VAL A 280 -0.46 -9.78 -4.16
N TYR A 281 0.88 -9.71 -4.10
CA TYR A 281 1.74 -10.90 -4.10
C TYR A 281 2.90 -10.79 -3.12
N ASP A 282 3.44 -11.93 -2.72
CA ASP A 282 4.58 -12.01 -1.79
C ASP A 282 4.36 -11.35 -0.41
N ASN A 283 3.11 -11.31 0.05
CA ASN A 283 2.76 -10.90 1.41
C ASN A 283 2.48 -12.12 2.31
N THR A 284 2.55 -11.97 3.64
CA THR A 284 2.33 -13.10 4.57
C THR A 284 0.84 -13.38 4.90
N ALA A 285 0.03 -12.34 5.17
CA ALA A 285 -1.45 -12.30 5.37
C ALA A 285 -1.83 -11.27 6.46
N GLY A 286 -3.06 -10.73 6.41
CA GLY A 286 -3.61 -9.76 7.38
C GLY A 286 -4.52 -10.37 8.46
N TRP A 287 -4.85 -9.59 9.51
CA TRP A 287 -5.71 -9.98 10.64
C TRP A 287 -6.66 -8.85 11.05
N SER A 288 -7.91 -9.15 11.43
CA SER A 288 -8.80 -8.18 12.07
C SER A 288 -9.78 -8.86 13.06
N PRO A 289 -10.12 -8.21 14.20
CA PRO A 289 -11.08 -8.77 15.14
C PRO A 289 -12.53 -8.60 14.70
N VAL A 290 -13.00 -7.49 14.13
CA VAL A 290 -14.42 -7.30 13.72
C VAL A 290 -14.47 -6.65 12.33
N THR A 291 -15.04 -7.34 11.34
CA THR A 291 -15.12 -6.90 9.93
C THR A 291 -16.49 -7.23 9.35
N ARG A 292 -17.26 -6.22 8.94
CA ARG A 292 -18.61 -6.40 8.39
C ARG A 292 -18.70 -5.91 6.97
N ASN A 293 -19.62 -6.52 6.22
CA ASN A 293 -19.97 -6.09 4.87
C ASN A 293 -18.72 -5.93 3.99
N ILE A 294 -17.84 -6.93 4.04
CA ILE A 294 -16.60 -6.94 3.29
C ILE A 294 -16.80 -7.85 2.09
N ASN A 295 -16.51 -7.37 0.90
CA ASN A 295 -16.56 -8.18 -0.31
C ASN A 295 -15.17 -8.17 -0.95
N ILE A 296 -14.49 -9.30 -0.93
CA ILE A 296 -13.17 -9.48 -1.54
C ILE A 296 -13.38 -10.34 -2.77
N HIS A 297 -13.09 -9.78 -3.94
CA HIS A 297 -13.36 -10.49 -5.19
C HIS A 297 -12.47 -10.08 -6.35
N ASN A 298 -12.37 -10.99 -7.32
CA ASN A 298 -11.63 -10.77 -8.56
C ASN A 298 -10.14 -10.44 -8.36
N ASN A 299 -9.55 -10.86 -7.24
CA ASN A 299 -8.13 -10.68 -6.97
C ASN A 299 -7.31 -11.86 -7.53
N SER A 300 -6.09 -11.54 -7.99
CA SER A 300 -5.08 -12.54 -8.37
C SER A 300 -4.07 -12.69 -7.22
N LEU A 301 -4.12 -13.83 -6.53
CA LEU A 301 -3.28 -14.15 -5.39
C LEU A 301 -2.15 -15.07 -5.85
N SER A 302 -0.92 -14.87 -5.40
CA SER A 302 0.17 -15.81 -5.72
C SER A 302 1.23 -15.85 -4.62
N GLN A 303 1.65 -17.06 -4.25
CA GLN A 303 2.75 -17.29 -3.29
C GLN A 303 2.57 -16.64 -1.90
N ASN A 304 1.33 -16.33 -1.53
CA ASN A 304 1.02 -15.75 -0.22
C ASN A 304 1.18 -16.79 0.91
N SER A 305 1.06 -18.09 0.60
CA SER A 305 1.17 -19.19 1.58
C SER A 305 2.54 -19.89 1.66
N THR A 306 3.50 -19.54 0.80
CA THR A 306 4.74 -20.34 0.63
C THR A 306 5.88 -20.00 1.59
N ASP A 307 5.85 -18.83 2.23
CA ASP A 307 6.79 -18.41 3.28
C ASP A 307 6.12 -17.39 4.22
N PRO A 308 5.09 -17.80 4.97
CA PRO A 308 4.40 -16.89 5.88
C PRO A 308 5.33 -16.48 7.03
N GLY A 309 5.49 -15.18 7.28
CA GLY A 309 6.26 -14.63 8.39
C GLY A 309 5.71 -13.31 8.96
N GLY A 310 6.09 -12.96 10.17
CA GLY A 310 5.63 -11.73 10.80
C GLY A 310 5.34 -11.94 12.27
N LYS A 311 5.86 -11.02 13.10
CA LYS A 311 5.88 -11.21 14.55
C LYS A 311 4.50 -11.48 15.14
N LEU A 312 3.46 -10.82 14.67
CA LEU A 312 2.11 -11.02 15.20
C LEU A 312 1.60 -12.44 14.94
N LEU A 313 1.74 -12.94 13.72
CA LEU A 313 1.28 -14.28 13.32
C LEU A 313 2.17 -15.38 13.91
N GLU A 314 3.47 -15.12 14.06
CA GLU A 314 4.44 -16.02 14.69
C GLU A 314 4.25 -16.09 16.22
N GLU A 315 4.16 -14.96 16.89
CA GLU A 315 3.99 -14.88 18.36
C GLU A 315 2.61 -15.36 18.80
N ALA A 316 1.57 -15.09 18.01
CA ALA A 316 0.23 -15.65 18.23
C ALA A 316 0.15 -17.15 17.89
N GLY A 317 1.19 -17.72 17.28
CA GLY A 317 1.26 -19.14 16.92
C GLY A 317 0.30 -19.56 15.81
N VAL A 318 -0.23 -18.62 15.02
CA VAL A 318 -1.21 -18.89 13.96
C VAL A 318 -0.57 -19.71 12.83
N ILE A 319 0.61 -19.29 12.38
CA ILE A 319 1.37 -20.00 11.32
C ILE A 319 1.67 -21.43 11.77
N ALA A 320 2.29 -21.58 12.94
CA ALA A 320 2.62 -22.88 13.51
C ALA A 320 1.37 -23.75 13.74
N GLY A 321 0.23 -23.15 14.09
CA GLY A 321 -1.04 -23.83 14.26
C GLY A 321 -1.56 -24.45 12.97
N TYR A 322 -1.59 -23.68 11.87
CA TYR A 322 -1.99 -24.19 10.57
C TYR A 322 -1.04 -25.28 10.07
N GLU A 323 0.27 -25.05 10.15
CA GLU A 323 1.26 -26.04 9.69
C GLU A 323 1.23 -27.34 10.50
N ALA A 324 0.96 -27.26 11.81
CA ALA A 324 0.82 -28.43 12.66
C ALA A 324 -0.45 -29.24 12.35
N TYR A 325 -1.54 -28.56 11.96
CA TYR A 325 -2.84 -29.20 11.74
C TYR A 325 -3.00 -29.73 10.31
N TYR A 326 -2.51 -29.00 9.30
CA TYR A 326 -2.71 -29.29 7.88
C TYR A 326 -1.41 -29.68 7.14
N GLY A 327 -0.24 -29.51 7.76
CA GLY A 327 1.08 -29.86 7.20
C GLY A 327 1.92 -28.63 6.84
N ALA A 328 3.24 -28.80 6.64
CA ALA A 328 4.11 -27.68 6.31
C ALA A 328 3.68 -26.98 5.00
N GLY A 329 3.68 -25.64 4.98
CA GLY A 329 3.25 -24.83 3.82
C GLY A 329 1.74 -24.78 3.60
N SER A 330 0.93 -25.16 4.59
CA SER A 330 -0.54 -25.17 4.49
C SER A 330 -1.19 -23.89 5.01
N PHE A 331 -0.47 -22.77 5.06
CA PHE A 331 -1.06 -21.49 5.43
C PHE A 331 -2.09 -21.09 4.37
N PRO A 332 -3.20 -20.41 4.70
CA PRO A 332 -4.18 -19.98 3.71
C PRO A 332 -3.69 -18.78 2.88
N ASP A 333 -4.29 -18.55 1.71
CA ASP A 333 -4.03 -17.36 0.88
C ASP A 333 -4.76 -16.14 1.41
N ILE A 334 -5.96 -16.36 1.94
CA ILE A 334 -6.80 -15.37 2.60
C ILE A 334 -7.03 -15.84 4.03
N LEU A 335 -6.67 -15.01 5.01
CA LEU A 335 -6.86 -15.31 6.42
C LEU A 335 -7.95 -14.41 7.01
N TYR A 336 -8.99 -15.04 7.55
CA TYR A 336 -9.99 -14.36 8.35
C TYR A 336 -9.84 -14.70 9.83
N GLY A 337 -9.84 -13.66 10.68
CA GLY A 337 -9.71 -13.82 12.12
C GLY A 337 -10.93 -14.49 12.75
N GLY A 338 -12.14 -14.07 12.38
CA GLY A 338 -13.42 -14.63 12.85
C GLY A 338 -13.78 -14.38 14.33
N ILE A 339 -12.83 -13.96 15.17
CA ILE A 339 -13.03 -13.85 16.63
C ILE A 339 -14.10 -12.82 17.01
N GLY A 340 -14.13 -11.66 16.38
CA GLY A 340 -15.13 -10.64 16.74
C GLY A 340 -16.45 -10.84 16.01
N GLU A 341 -16.51 -11.56 14.89
CA GLU A 341 -17.79 -12.09 14.41
C GLU A 341 -18.37 -13.10 15.41
N LEU A 342 -17.55 -14.04 15.90
CA LEU A 342 -17.95 -14.98 16.95
C LEU A 342 -18.47 -14.26 18.20
N LEU A 343 -17.72 -13.27 18.70
CA LEU A 343 -18.10 -12.51 19.91
C LEU A 343 -19.33 -11.62 19.67
N ALA A 344 -19.46 -11.02 18.48
CA ALA A 344 -20.66 -10.27 18.10
C ALA A 344 -21.90 -11.17 18.05
N ASN A 345 -21.78 -12.33 17.39
CA ASN A 345 -22.86 -13.32 17.26
C ASN A 345 -23.24 -13.94 18.61
N ALA A 346 -22.28 -14.06 19.53
CA ALA A 346 -22.53 -14.45 20.92
C ALA A 346 -23.20 -13.35 21.76
N GLY A 347 -23.27 -12.11 21.27
CA GLY A 347 -23.79 -10.95 22.00
C GLY A 347 -22.82 -10.37 23.04
N GLU A 348 -21.59 -10.86 23.09
CA GLU A 348 -20.56 -10.43 24.05
C GLU A 348 -20.10 -8.98 23.80
N LEU A 349 -20.25 -8.49 22.56
CA LEU A 349 -19.89 -7.12 22.17
C LEU A 349 -21.07 -6.12 22.29
N ALA A 350 -22.26 -6.57 22.73
CA ALA A 350 -23.42 -5.70 22.91
C ALA A 350 -23.18 -4.50 23.87
N PRO A 351 -22.39 -4.62 24.96
CA PRO A 351 -22.05 -3.47 25.79
C PRO A 351 -21.25 -2.38 25.08
N LEU A 352 -20.59 -2.71 23.96
CA LEU A 352 -19.87 -1.77 23.09
C LEU A 352 -20.76 -1.23 21.96
N GLY A 353 -22.06 -1.59 21.93
CA GLY A 353 -22.99 -1.19 20.88
C GLY A 353 -22.89 -2.04 19.60
N ILE A 354 -22.11 -3.12 19.62
CA ILE A 354 -21.92 -3.99 18.45
C ILE A 354 -22.98 -5.11 18.50
N ALA A 355 -23.88 -5.11 17.52
CA ALA A 355 -24.94 -6.13 17.38
C ALA A 355 -24.38 -7.46 16.82
N PRO A 356 -25.11 -8.58 16.84
CA PRO A 356 -24.81 -9.75 16.02
C PRO A 356 -24.75 -9.44 14.52
N TYR A 357 -24.12 -10.30 13.71
CA TYR A 357 -24.22 -10.22 12.24
C TYR A 357 -25.66 -10.54 11.81
N ALA A 358 -26.06 -9.99 10.69
CA ALA A 358 -27.38 -10.15 10.13
C ALA A 358 -27.61 -11.61 9.74
N ALA A 359 -28.73 -12.18 10.22
CA ALA A 359 -29.06 -13.58 9.97
C ALA A 359 -29.31 -13.89 8.48
N ASP A 360 -29.51 -12.86 7.67
CA ASP A 360 -29.65 -12.94 6.22
C ASP A 360 -28.32 -12.76 5.49
N GLY A 361 -27.18 -12.73 6.19
CA GLY A 361 -25.82 -12.63 5.63
C GLY A 361 -25.47 -11.30 4.97
N SER A 362 -26.32 -10.27 5.11
CA SER A 362 -26.17 -8.96 4.46
C SER A 362 -25.01 -8.11 4.97
N ASP A 363 -24.33 -8.51 6.04
CA ASP A 363 -23.16 -7.85 6.59
C ASP A 363 -22.00 -8.82 6.85
N ASN A 364 -21.98 -9.96 6.16
CA ASN A 364 -20.90 -10.95 6.23
C ASN A 364 -19.61 -10.47 5.54
N VAL A 365 -18.52 -11.19 5.78
CA VAL A 365 -17.34 -11.18 4.91
C VAL A 365 -17.55 -12.19 3.79
N CYS A 366 -17.54 -11.71 2.55
CA CYS A 366 -17.79 -12.48 1.33
C CYS A 366 -16.53 -12.55 0.47
N GLU A 367 -16.23 -13.75 -0.02
CA GLU A 367 -15.15 -14.02 -0.96
C GLU A 367 -15.71 -14.63 -2.25
N THR A 368 -15.46 -14.01 -3.41
CA THR A 368 -15.89 -14.55 -4.70
C THR A 368 -14.86 -14.34 -5.80
N ASN A 369 -14.69 -15.28 -6.72
CA ASN A 369 -13.81 -15.13 -7.90
C ASN A 369 -12.36 -14.67 -7.59
N ASN A 370 -11.79 -15.04 -6.44
CA ASN A 370 -10.36 -14.86 -6.18
C ASN A 370 -9.60 -16.10 -6.66
N PHE A 371 -8.48 -15.91 -7.36
CA PHE A 371 -7.75 -16.99 -8.02
C PHE A 371 -6.31 -17.07 -7.53
N GLU A 372 -5.78 -18.29 -7.37
CA GLU A 372 -4.36 -18.49 -7.09
C GLU A 372 -3.58 -18.68 -8.40
N ALA A 373 -2.69 -17.74 -8.73
CA ALA A 373 -1.79 -17.85 -9.86
C ALA A 373 -0.51 -18.60 -9.44
N GLN A 374 -0.55 -19.92 -9.48
CA GLN A 374 0.65 -20.77 -9.38
C GLN A 374 1.34 -20.88 -10.76
N GLN A 375 2.67 -21.00 -10.80
CA GLN A 375 3.40 -21.20 -12.06
C GLN A 375 2.95 -22.50 -12.75
N GLY A 376 2.06 -22.39 -13.74
CA GLY A 376 1.67 -23.48 -14.65
C GLY A 376 0.30 -24.11 -14.43
N ALA A 377 -0.49 -23.67 -13.44
CA ALA A 377 -1.90 -24.02 -13.29
C ALA A 377 -2.63 -22.92 -12.48
N ALA A 378 -3.86 -22.59 -12.85
CA ALA A 378 -4.75 -21.80 -12.00
C ALA A 378 -5.32 -22.75 -10.95
N ASP A 379 -4.78 -22.68 -9.74
CA ASP A 379 -5.37 -23.33 -8.57
C ASP A 379 -6.31 -22.34 -7.88
N GLU A 380 -7.20 -22.87 -7.04
CA GLU A 380 -8.18 -22.05 -6.36
C GLU A 380 -7.61 -21.54 -5.04
N ALA A 381 -7.77 -20.23 -4.77
CA ALA A 381 -7.25 -19.65 -3.54
C ALA A 381 -7.90 -20.29 -2.30
N SER A 382 -7.10 -20.42 -1.25
CA SER A 382 -7.48 -21.04 0.01
C SER A 382 -7.85 -19.99 1.06
N VAL A 383 -8.96 -20.25 1.75
CA VAL A 383 -9.45 -19.41 2.83
C VAL A 383 -9.21 -20.12 4.15
N GLY A 384 -8.61 -19.42 5.10
CA GLY A 384 -8.43 -19.91 6.45
C GLY A 384 -9.16 -19.05 7.47
N LEU A 385 -9.74 -19.70 8.47
CA LEU A 385 -10.45 -19.08 9.58
C LEU A 385 -9.78 -19.43 10.90
N VAL A 386 -9.31 -18.43 11.65
CA VAL A 386 -8.63 -18.66 12.93
C VAL A 386 -9.63 -19.09 14.01
N TYR A 387 -10.75 -18.37 14.13
CA TYR A 387 -11.85 -18.68 15.04
C TYR A 387 -13.14 -18.90 14.25
N GLY A 388 -13.81 -20.03 14.47
CA GLY A 388 -15.15 -20.28 13.93
C GLY A 388 -16.13 -19.20 14.38
N THR A 389 -17.06 -18.81 13.51
CA THR A 389 -17.96 -17.65 13.75
C THR A 389 -19.32 -18.03 14.34
N ASN A 390 -19.63 -19.33 14.37
CA ASN A 390 -20.87 -19.85 14.94
C ASN A 390 -20.80 -19.91 16.47
N PRO A 391 -21.56 -19.09 17.22
CA PRO A 391 -21.52 -19.09 18.68
C PRO A 391 -22.14 -20.35 19.29
N MET A 392 -22.91 -21.13 18.53
CA MET A 392 -23.52 -22.37 18.99
C MET A 392 -22.59 -23.59 18.88
N ASP A 393 -21.45 -23.46 18.20
CA ASP A 393 -20.46 -24.54 18.14
C ASP A 393 -19.63 -24.56 19.43
N PRO A 394 -19.72 -25.63 20.26
CA PRO A 394 -18.96 -25.69 21.50
C PRO A 394 -17.44 -25.71 21.31
N ASN A 395 -16.93 -26.03 20.12
CA ASN A 395 -15.49 -26.04 19.82
C ASN A 395 -14.91 -24.63 19.73
N ASN A 396 -15.74 -23.61 19.48
CA ASN A 396 -15.32 -22.21 19.41
C ASN A 396 -15.12 -21.56 20.79
N TRP A 397 -15.29 -22.33 21.88
CA TRP A 397 -15.23 -21.81 23.24
C TRP A 397 -14.33 -22.66 24.15
N VAL A 398 -13.59 -21.97 25.01
CA VAL A 398 -12.93 -22.57 26.16
C VAL A 398 -13.95 -22.66 27.29
N TRP A 399 -14.17 -23.85 27.82
CA TRP A 399 -15.10 -24.10 28.92
C TRP A 399 -14.33 -24.30 30.23
N ASP A 400 -14.89 -23.86 31.35
CA ASP A 400 -14.33 -24.18 32.67
C ASP A 400 -14.44 -25.70 32.90
N GLY A 401 -13.29 -26.38 33.01
CA GLY A 401 -13.13 -27.84 32.89
C GLY A 401 -13.78 -28.71 33.98
N THR A 402 -15.08 -28.58 34.20
CA THR A 402 -15.88 -29.47 35.03
C THR A 402 -16.92 -30.15 34.14
N PRO A 403 -17.07 -31.48 34.16
CA PRO A 403 -18.17 -32.13 33.45
C PRO A 403 -19.52 -31.54 33.92
N GLY A 404 -20.20 -30.81 33.03
CA GLY A 404 -21.45 -30.09 33.32
C GLY A 404 -21.31 -28.62 33.69
N ALA A 405 -20.12 -28.02 33.54
CA ALA A 405 -19.95 -26.58 33.70
C ALA A 405 -20.44 -25.83 32.46
N SER A 406 -21.07 -24.68 32.68
CA SER A 406 -21.80 -23.90 31.69
C SER A 406 -21.17 -22.52 31.44
N ASN A 407 -19.98 -22.25 31.98
CA ASN A 407 -19.34 -20.94 31.84
C ASN A 407 -18.29 -20.98 30.75
N ILE A 408 -18.47 -20.11 29.76
CA ILE A 408 -17.49 -19.82 28.71
C ILE A 408 -16.39 -18.96 29.35
N LEU A 409 -15.14 -19.42 29.26
CA LEU A 409 -13.96 -18.68 29.72
C LEU A 409 -13.40 -17.74 28.64
N GLY A 410 -13.73 -18.00 27.39
CA GLY A 410 -13.29 -17.19 26.25
C GLY A 410 -13.37 -17.97 24.94
N PRO A 411 -13.10 -17.31 23.80
CA PRO A 411 -13.09 -17.97 22.50
C PRO A 411 -11.91 -18.94 22.38
N GLN A 412 -12.10 -20.02 21.62
CA GLN A 412 -11.10 -21.03 21.30
C GLN A 412 -10.83 -20.99 19.79
N ALA A 413 -9.56 -20.86 19.41
CA ALA A 413 -9.18 -20.96 18.00
C ALA A 413 -9.44 -22.39 17.51
N THR A 414 -10.13 -22.50 16.37
CA THR A 414 -10.51 -23.77 15.77
C THR A 414 -9.75 -24.08 14.48
N LEU A 415 -9.11 -23.08 13.87
CA LEU A 415 -8.25 -23.19 12.67
C LEU A 415 -8.88 -24.06 11.56
N SER A 416 -9.67 -23.44 10.70
CA SER A 416 -10.18 -24.14 9.51
C SER A 416 -9.48 -23.63 8.26
N ARG A 417 -9.26 -24.52 7.28
CA ARG A 417 -8.75 -24.18 5.95
C ARG A 417 -9.59 -24.87 4.90
N GLU A 418 -9.98 -24.13 3.88
CA GLU A 418 -10.72 -24.65 2.74
C GLU A 418 -10.27 -24.00 1.43
N LEU A 419 -10.67 -24.60 0.31
CA LEU A 419 -10.61 -23.95 -0.99
C LEU A 419 -11.87 -23.10 -1.17
N LEU A 420 -11.80 -21.99 -1.92
CA LEU A 420 -12.97 -21.13 -2.17
C LEU A 420 -14.20 -21.88 -2.72
N SER A 421 -14.01 -22.97 -3.48
CA SER A 421 -15.11 -23.77 -4.07
C SER A 421 -15.85 -24.58 -3.02
N ALA A 422 -15.21 -24.87 -1.88
CA ALA A 422 -15.83 -25.60 -0.79
C ALA A 422 -16.96 -24.78 -0.13
N ASN A 423 -16.85 -23.44 -0.19
CA ASN A 423 -17.94 -22.51 0.12
C ASN A 423 -18.54 -22.75 1.53
N ALA A 424 -17.71 -22.93 2.56
CA ALA A 424 -18.21 -23.23 3.91
C ALA A 424 -17.88 -22.15 4.95
N ASN A 425 -16.83 -21.36 4.76
CA ASN A 425 -16.34 -20.39 5.76
C ASN A 425 -16.61 -18.93 5.40
N MET A 426 -16.49 -18.51 4.14
CA MET A 426 -16.58 -17.08 3.75
C MET A 426 -17.26 -16.83 2.39
N ASN A 427 -18.19 -17.68 1.95
CA ASN A 427 -18.84 -17.49 0.65
C ASN A 427 -20.34 -17.21 0.81
N CYS A 428 -20.79 -16.23 0.05
CA CYS A 428 -22.12 -15.67 0.12
C CYS A 428 -23.03 -16.41 -0.86
N SER A 429 -23.91 -17.25 -0.32
CA SER A 429 -25.01 -17.88 -1.05
C SER A 429 -26.13 -16.90 -1.42
N LEU A 430 -25.96 -15.63 -1.05
CA LEU A 430 -26.82 -14.50 -1.33
C LEU A 430 -26.22 -13.70 -2.51
N PRO A 431 -27.02 -12.89 -3.23
CA PRO A 431 -26.48 -11.94 -4.19
C PRO A 431 -25.36 -11.13 -3.54
N ARG A 432 -24.31 -10.85 -4.33
CA ARG A 432 -23.19 -10.01 -3.91
C ARG A 432 -23.68 -8.83 -3.08
N LEU A 433 -23.02 -8.58 -1.94
CA LEU A 433 -23.24 -7.38 -1.14
C LEU A 433 -23.17 -6.14 -2.03
N ALA A 434 -24.03 -5.14 -1.79
CA ALA A 434 -23.96 -3.90 -2.56
C ALA A 434 -22.54 -3.32 -2.39
N GLY A 435 -21.85 -3.04 -3.51
CA GLY A 435 -20.51 -2.46 -3.46
C GLY A 435 -20.49 -1.19 -2.61
N SER A 436 -19.38 -0.91 -1.93
CA SER A 436 -19.26 0.37 -1.24
C SER A 436 -19.21 1.49 -2.29
N SER A 437 -19.72 2.66 -1.92
CA SER A 437 -19.63 3.88 -2.73
C SER A 437 -19.04 4.97 -1.86
N VAL A 438 -17.98 5.60 -2.33
CA VAL A 438 -17.31 6.71 -1.65
C VAL A 438 -17.62 8.00 -2.40
N VAL A 439 -17.97 9.05 -1.68
CA VAL A 439 -18.13 10.38 -2.29
C VAL A 439 -16.94 11.25 -1.89
N PHE A 440 -16.10 11.61 -2.85
CA PHE A 440 -14.95 12.52 -2.66
C PHE A 440 -15.10 13.74 -3.58
N ARG A 441 -15.07 14.96 -3.01
CA ARG A 441 -15.29 16.21 -3.75
C ARG A 441 -16.54 16.23 -4.66
N GLY A 442 -17.57 15.45 -4.30
CA GLY A 442 -18.83 15.35 -5.05
C GLY A 442 -18.80 14.37 -6.22
N GLU A 443 -17.68 13.69 -6.45
CA GLU A 443 -17.56 12.54 -7.35
C GLU A 443 -17.77 11.25 -6.55
N GLU A 444 -18.44 10.27 -7.16
CA GLU A 444 -18.76 8.98 -6.54
C GLU A 444 -17.86 7.89 -7.12
N PHE A 445 -17.24 7.11 -6.25
CA PHE A 445 -16.26 6.07 -6.55
C PHE A 445 -16.72 4.72 -6.03
N GLY A 446 -16.47 3.65 -6.78
CA GLY A 446 -16.81 2.27 -6.41
C GLY A 446 -17.71 1.57 -7.42
N CYS A 447 -17.96 0.28 -7.20
CA CYS A 447 -18.68 -0.60 -8.12
C CYS A 447 -20.15 -0.21 -8.41
N ASN A 448 -20.73 0.71 -7.64
CA ASN A 448 -22.07 1.26 -7.90
C ASN A 448 -22.03 2.59 -8.67
N SER A 449 -20.86 3.03 -9.14
CA SER A 449 -20.65 4.38 -9.67
C SER A 449 -19.71 4.44 -10.89
N ASP A 450 -18.45 4.80 -10.70
CA ASP A 450 -17.47 4.99 -11.78
C ASP A 450 -16.97 3.66 -12.42
N ASP A 451 -17.13 2.54 -11.72
CA ASP A 451 -16.66 1.22 -12.18
C ASP A 451 -17.75 0.31 -12.74
N LEU A 452 -18.90 0.82 -13.15
CA LEU A 452 -20.03 -0.01 -13.62
C LEU A 452 -19.67 -0.96 -14.78
N ASP A 453 -18.67 -0.61 -15.59
CA ASP A 453 -18.20 -1.39 -16.72
C ASP A 453 -17.06 -2.37 -16.38
N GLU A 454 -16.48 -2.29 -15.17
CA GLU A 454 -15.44 -3.20 -14.71
C GLU A 454 -16.01 -4.61 -14.57
N TYR A 455 -15.28 -5.62 -15.07
CA TYR A 455 -15.71 -7.01 -14.91
C TYR A 455 -15.87 -7.37 -13.43
N ALA A 456 -14.99 -6.83 -12.58
CA ALA A 456 -15.08 -6.98 -11.14
C ALA A 456 -16.37 -6.39 -10.56
N CYS A 457 -17.02 -5.42 -11.20
CA CYS A 457 -18.25 -4.78 -10.73
C CYS A 457 -19.52 -5.23 -11.49
N SER A 458 -19.38 -6.10 -12.49
CA SER A 458 -20.53 -6.67 -13.20
C SER A 458 -21.37 -7.59 -12.28
N LEU A 459 -22.62 -7.16 -12.02
CA LEU A 459 -23.60 -7.81 -11.12
C LEU A 459 -24.10 -9.17 -11.62
#